data_AF-A0A3D2EZM9-F1
#
_entry.id   AF-A0A3D2EZM9-F1
#
_cell.length_a   1.000
_cell.length_b   1.000
_cell.length_c   1.000
_cell.angle_alpha   90.00
_cell.angle_beta   90.00
_cell.angle_gamma   90.00
#
_symmetry.space_group_name_H-M   'P 1'
#
loop_
_entity.id
_entity.type
_entity.pdbx_description
1 polymer ?
#
loop_
_entity_poly.entity_id
_entity_poly.type
_entity_poly.pdbx_seq_one_letter_code
_entity_poly.pdbx_strand_id
1 'polypeptide(L)'
;MLRSIIAAIFIQTCLAGGITVNPVPTDLNQLNQKLSEEVSHASVDLNGKGADLLINYSSPAPLSVYILFLNEDGSVNPRDIVSAQLPKGEVESVIPLSQTRGWSLGERKYKLHMITEKNIEPSISKLKLEGSPSLADGLKQFFALEPFTPSSYHRLSGYKFFGISFTLLLTLTLALALALTLIFRKKKHAMTAIIILILIFNARFSLDLLRYTKENLTAETYSTAGSAYQIADYFKSNGIKDVQLCSDGNTYFPTILKYAGYPLNIPDESEHVLVRNAYEWSFENGNLTCGELNAPATSLMEFPDGSILFKLSK
;
A
#
# COMPACT_ATOMS: atom_id res chain seq x y z
N MET A 1 12.09 28.87 8.69
CA MET A 1 11.19 29.25 9.80
C MET A 1 9.73 29.01 9.39
N LEU A 2 9.36 27.77 9.07
CA LEU A 2 8.00 27.39 8.68
C LEU A 2 7.79 25.90 9.01
N ARG A 3 7.88 25.57 10.30
CA ARG A 3 7.36 24.33 10.89
C ARG A 3 6.11 24.74 11.67
N SER A 4 5.12 23.87 11.70
CA SER A 4 3.90 23.96 12.52
C SER A 4 2.67 24.61 11.89
N ILE A 5 2.04 23.94 10.90
CA ILE A 5 0.56 23.85 10.81
C ILE A 5 0.19 22.48 10.19
N ILE A 6 0.34 21.40 10.96
CA ILE A 6 -0.47 20.17 10.81
C ILE A 6 -0.99 19.85 12.20
N ALA A 7 -1.90 20.70 12.68
CA ALA A 7 -2.64 20.49 13.91
C ALA A 7 -4.05 21.01 13.65
N ALA A 8 -4.83 20.23 12.90
CA ALA A 8 -6.25 20.45 12.66
C ALA A 8 -6.75 19.27 11.80
N ILE A 9 -7.72 18.44 12.16
CA ILE A 9 -8.75 18.47 13.20
C ILE A 9 -9.18 17.00 13.34
N PHE A 10 -8.88 16.34 14.47
CA PHE A 10 -9.60 15.14 14.88
C PHE A 10 -10.90 15.61 15.52
N ILE A 11 -11.95 15.85 14.72
CA ILE A 11 -13.29 15.98 15.31
C ILE A 11 -13.68 14.58 15.79
N GLN A 12 -13.50 14.34 17.08
CA GLN A 12 -14.22 13.31 17.82
C GLN A 12 -15.66 13.79 17.95
N THR A 13 -16.54 13.37 17.05
CA THR A 13 -17.97 13.51 17.29
C THR A 13 -18.40 12.46 18.31
N CYS A 14 -18.60 12.88 19.56
CA CYS A 14 -19.37 12.11 20.53
C CYS A 14 -20.84 12.11 20.09
N LEU A 15 -21.21 11.18 19.22
CA LEU A 15 -22.59 10.71 19.15
C LEU A 15 -22.80 9.72 20.30
N ALA A 16 -24.03 9.60 20.79
CA ALA A 16 -24.41 8.90 22.02
C ALA A 16 -24.24 7.35 22.00
N GLY A 17 -23.24 6.83 21.27
CA GLY A 17 -22.79 5.44 21.26
C GLY A 17 -21.39 5.39 20.63
N GLY A 18 -20.37 5.07 21.44
CA GLY A 18 -18.99 4.82 21.03
C GLY A 18 -18.14 6.00 20.51
N ILE A 19 -16.82 5.91 20.69
CA ILE A 19 -15.82 6.80 20.06
C ILE A 19 -15.60 6.33 18.62
N THR A 20 -15.91 7.17 17.64
CA THR A 20 -15.61 6.83 16.23
C THR A 20 -14.12 7.06 15.94
N VAL A 21 -13.42 6.03 15.48
CA VAL A 21 -12.00 6.07 15.11
C VAL A 21 -11.86 5.73 13.63
N ASN A 22 -11.43 6.71 12.84
CA ASN A 22 -11.25 6.49 11.40
C ASN A 22 -10.03 5.62 11.13
N PRO A 23 -10.17 4.52 10.37
CA PRO A 23 -9.05 3.68 9.97
C PRO A 23 -8.16 4.40 8.94
N VAL A 24 -6.86 4.11 8.98
CA VAL A 24 -5.86 4.65 8.06
C VAL A 24 -5.22 3.49 7.28
N PRO A 25 -4.94 3.66 5.97
CA PRO A 25 -4.20 2.65 5.21
C PRO A 25 -2.84 2.33 5.86
N THR A 26 -2.48 1.05 5.90
CA THR A 26 -1.19 0.56 6.39
C THR A 26 -0.71 -0.59 5.50
N ASP A 27 0.49 -1.10 5.75
CA ASP A 27 1.08 -2.20 4.99
C ASP A 27 1.50 -3.37 5.88
N LEU A 28 1.76 -4.52 5.26
CA LEU A 28 2.11 -5.75 5.96
C LEU A 28 3.49 -5.65 6.65
N ASN A 29 4.41 -4.83 6.14
CA ASN A 29 5.73 -4.66 6.74
C ASN A 29 5.63 -3.91 8.06
N GLN A 30 4.81 -2.86 8.14
CA GLN A 30 4.53 -2.15 9.39
C GLN A 30 3.90 -3.06 10.43
N LEU A 31 2.95 -3.91 10.03
CA LEU A 31 2.37 -4.93 10.91
C LEU A 31 3.43 -5.92 11.40
N ASN A 32 4.23 -6.50 10.49
CA ASN A 32 5.26 -7.47 10.85
C ASN A 32 6.33 -6.86 11.76
N GLN A 33 6.74 -5.63 11.50
CA GLN A 33 7.64 -4.88 12.36
C GLN A 33 7.02 -4.75 13.77
N LYS A 34 5.76 -4.33 13.87
CA LYS A 34 5.07 -4.20 15.16
C LYS A 34 4.88 -5.53 15.89
N LEU A 35 4.68 -6.62 15.18
CA LEU A 35 4.63 -7.96 15.76
C LEU A 35 6.00 -8.43 16.25
N SER A 36 7.08 -8.03 15.57
CA SER A 36 8.46 -8.41 15.92
C SER A 36 9.04 -7.63 17.11
N GLU A 37 8.54 -6.43 17.42
CA GLU A 37 9.02 -5.55 18.50
C GLU A 37 8.65 -6.03 19.94
N GLU A 38 8.47 -7.35 20.16
CA GLU A 38 8.10 -8.00 21.45
C GLU A 38 6.83 -7.42 22.12
N VAL A 39 5.79 -7.24 21.32
CA VAL A 39 4.55 -6.57 21.72
C VAL A 39 3.49 -7.58 22.14
N SER A 40 2.73 -7.27 23.21
CA SER A 40 1.56 -8.05 23.59
C SER A 40 0.54 -7.97 22.46
N HIS A 41 0.23 -9.10 21.84
CA HIS A 41 -0.67 -9.15 20.69
C HIS A 41 -1.72 -10.24 20.85
N ALA A 42 -2.93 -9.94 20.40
CA ALA A 42 -4.01 -10.90 20.25
C ALA A 42 -4.50 -10.86 18.80
N SER A 43 -4.75 -12.03 18.22
CA SER A 43 -5.37 -12.14 16.90
C SER A 43 -6.75 -12.74 16.99
N VAL A 44 -7.72 -12.14 16.31
CA VAL A 44 -9.10 -12.64 16.27
C VAL A 44 -9.60 -12.63 14.84
N ASP A 45 -10.18 -13.75 14.42
CA ASP A 45 -10.90 -13.85 13.16
C ASP A 45 -12.37 -13.50 13.38
N LEU A 46 -12.89 -12.63 12.53
CA LEU A 46 -14.27 -12.14 12.58
C LEU A 46 -14.94 -12.40 11.24
N ASN A 47 -16.14 -12.97 11.26
CA ASN A 47 -16.95 -13.14 10.06
C ASN A 47 -18.32 -12.49 10.26
N GLY A 48 -18.82 -11.82 9.24
CA GLY A 48 -20.18 -11.32 9.24
C GLY A 48 -20.43 -10.22 8.23
N LYS A 49 -21.60 -9.60 8.39
CA LYS A 49 -22.05 -8.44 7.62
C LYS A 49 -22.00 -7.22 8.55
N GLY A 50 -21.56 -6.10 8.02
CA GLY A 50 -21.57 -4.84 8.77
C GLY A 50 -20.69 -3.79 8.09
N ALA A 51 -21.13 -2.55 8.17
CA ALA A 51 -20.38 -1.39 7.69
C ALA A 51 -19.31 -0.96 8.71
N ASP A 52 -19.51 -1.27 9.99
CA ASP A 52 -18.73 -0.76 11.10
C ASP A 52 -18.24 -1.91 12.00
N LEU A 53 -17.02 -1.77 12.52
CA LEU A 53 -16.47 -2.66 13.53
C LEU A 53 -16.61 -2.00 14.90
N LEU A 54 -17.39 -2.61 15.78
CA LEU A 54 -17.60 -2.17 17.15
C LEU A 54 -16.74 -3.01 18.10
N ILE A 55 -15.95 -2.32 18.91
CA ILE A 55 -14.99 -2.92 19.85
C ILE A 55 -15.25 -2.33 21.23
N ASN A 56 -15.63 -3.19 22.19
CA ASN A 56 -15.72 -2.81 23.60
C ASN A 56 -14.51 -3.42 24.30
N TYR A 57 -13.69 -2.56 24.89
CA TYR A 57 -12.45 -2.97 25.50
C TYR A 57 -12.12 -2.10 26.71
N SER A 58 -11.27 -2.64 27.57
CA SER A 58 -10.63 -1.96 28.68
C SER A 58 -9.12 -2.13 28.55
N SER A 59 -8.40 -1.03 28.37
CA SER A 59 -6.94 -1.05 28.29
C SER A 59 -6.34 0.17 28.99
N PRO A 60 -5.29 0.00 29.83
CA PRO A 60 -4.60 1.13 30.44
C PRO A 60 -3.74 1.94 29.45
N ALA A 61 -3.46 1.39 28.25
CA ALA A 61 -2.72 2.04 27.18
C ALA A 61 -3.50 2.05 25.85
N PRO A 62 -3.16 2.94 24.89
CA PRO A 62 -3.76 2.94 23.57
C PRO A 62 -3.59 1.58 22.87
N LEU A 63 -4.66 1.11 22.22
CA LEU A 63 -4.66 -0.18 21.51
C LEU A 63 -4.54 0.07 20.01
N SER A 64 -3.55 -0.53 19.37
CA SER A 64 -3.40 -0.51 17.91
C SER A 64 -4.14 -1.70 17.32
N VAL A 65 -5.11 -1.45 16.45
CA VAL A 65 -5.88 -2.50 15.77
C VAL A 65 -5.55 -2.50 14.30
N TYR A 66 -4.97 -3.59 13.81
CA TYR A 66 -4.76 -3.84 12.39
C TYR A 66 -5.87 -4.75 11.88
N ILE A 67 -6.42 -4.39 10.72
CA ILE A 67 -7.59 -5.04 10.14
C ILE A 67 -7.21 -5.54 8.75
N LEU A 68 -7.15 -6.87 8.61
CA LEU A 68 -6.85 -7.56 7.36
C LEU A 68 -8.17 -8.05 6.79
N PHE A 69 -8.48 -7.63 5.56
CA PHE A 69 -9.65 -8.07 4.82
C PHE A 69 -9.29 -9.37 4.09
N LEU A 70 -9.89 -10.48 4.52
CA LEU A 70 -9.61 -11.79 3.94
C LEU A 70 -10.46 -12.04 2.70
N ASN A 71 -9.84 -12.58 1.67
CA ASN A 71 -10.51 -13.15 0.51
C ASN A 71 -11.16 -14.50 0.87
N GLU A 72 -11.95 -15.06 -0.05
CA GLU A 72 -12.64 -16.34 0.17
C GLU A 72 -11.67 -17.51 0.43
N ASP A 73 -10.50 -17.47 -0.22
CA ASP A 73 -9.41 -18.42 -0.06
C ASP A 73 -8.54 -18.16 1.20
N GLY A 74 -8.88 -17.14 1.99
CA GLY A 74 -8.12 -16.72 3.17
C GLY A 74 -6.89 -15.86 2.86
N SER A 75 -6.60 -15.59 1.59
CA SER A 75 -5.52 -14.68 1.21
C SER A 75 -5.85 -13.23 1.59
N VAL A 76 -4.81 -12.41 1.74
CA VAL A 76 -4.95 -10.98 2.07
C VAL A 76 -4.38 -10.16 0.92
N ASN A 77 -5.12 -9.13 0.51
CA ASN A 77 -4.55 -8.09 -0.34
C ASN A 77 -3.79 -7.10 0.54
N PRO A 78 -2.44 -6.99 0.45
CA PRO A 78 -1.66 -6.11 1.32
C PRO A 78 -2.06 -4.63 1.20
N ARG A 79 -2.73 -4.26 0.10
CA ARG A 79 -3.21 -2.90 -0.19
C ARG A 79 -4.48 -2.52 0.55
N ASP A 80 -5.20 -3.51 1.06
CA ASP A 80 -6.50 -3.30 1.66
C ASP A 80 -6.40 -3.28 3.19
N ILE A 81 -5.20 -3.48 3.76
CA ILE A 81 -4.96 -3.47 5.21
C ILE A 81 -5.12 -2.04 5.75
N VAL A 82 -5.82 -1.93 6.87
CA VAL A 82 -5.95 -0.67 7.60
C VAL A 82 -5.56 -0.83 9.07
N SER A 83 -5.15 0.26 9.69
CA SER A 83 -4.95 0.34 11.14
C SER A 83 -5.80 1.42 11.77
N ALA A 84 -6.15 1.23 13.04
CA ALA A 84 -6.85 2.20 13.86
C ALA A 84 -6.21 2.26 15.24
N GLN A 85 -6.00 3.47 15.76
CA GLN A 85 -5.48 3.69 17.11
C GLN A 85 -6.65 3.97 18.05
N LEU A 86 -6.96 3.03 18.93
CA LEU A 86 -8.00 3.21 19.92
C LEU A 86 -7.44 3.88 21.18
N PRO A 87 -8.19 4.77 21.84
CA PRO A 87 -7.73 5.47 23.03
C PRO A 87 -7.55 4.52 24.23
N LYS A 88 -6.86 4.96 25.28
CA LYS A 88 -6.83 4.23 26.55
C LYS A 88 -8.15 4.40 27.32
N GLY A 89 -8.48 3.43 28.16
CA GLY A 89 -9.64 3.43 29.04
C GLY A 89 -10.59 2.25 28.78
N GLU A 90 -11.74 2.29 29.45
CA GLU A 90 -12.87 1.39 29.21
C GLU A 90 -13.87 2.12 28.31
N VAL A 91 -13.84 1.80 27.02
CA VAL A 91 -14.62 2.51 26.00
C VAL A 91 -15.15 1.56 24.93
N GLU A 92 -16.27 1.95 24.35
CA GLU A 92 -16.76 1.41 23.08
C GLU A 92 -16.17 2.26 21.95
N SER A 93 -15.53 1.61 20.98
CA SER A 93 -15.00 2.26 19.78
C SER A 93 -15.63 1.71 18.52
N VAL A 94 -15.91 2.60 17.57
CA VAL A 94 -16.52 2.27 16.28
C VAL A 94 -15.53 2.62 15.18
N ILE A 95 -15.17 1.63 14.36
CA ILE A 95 -14.28 1.79 13.22
C ILE A 95 -15.11 1.64 11.94
N PRO A 96 -15.33 2.71 11.16
CA PRO A 96 -16.14 2.65 9.94
C PRO A 96 -15.38 1.93 8.83
N LEU A 97 -15.61 0.63 8.69
CA LEU A 97 -14.96 -0.20 7.66
C LEU A 97 -15.48 0.14 6.26
N SER A 98 -16.74 0.54 6.13
CA SER A 98 -17.40 0.87 4.87
C SER A 98 -16.71 1.97 4.06
N GLN A 99 -15.90 2.80 4.72
CA GLN A 99 -15.12 3.89 4.12
C GLN A 99 -13.74 3.42 3.63
N THR A 100 -13.34 2.19 3.96
CA THR A 100 -12.05 1.60 3.60
C THR A 100 -12.12 0.88 2.26
N ARG A 101 -10.99 0.77 1.57
CA ARG A 101 -10.91 0.10 0.27
C ARG A 101 -11.08 -1.43 0.35
N GLY A 102 -10.74 -2.05 1.47
CA GLY A 102 -10.86 -3.49 1.66
C GLY A 102 -12.30 -3.97 1.84
N TRP A 103 -13.18 -3.08 2.27
CA TRP A 103 -14.57 -3.42 2.55
C TRP A 103 -15.40 -3.61 1.27
N SER A 104 -16.36 -4.53 1.33
CA SER A 104 -17.35 -4.74 0.28
C SER A 104 -18.69 -5.14 0.86
N LEU A 105 -19.76 -4.95 0.10
CA LEU A 105 -21.07 -5.49 0.44
C LEU A 105 -21.03 -7.03 0.57
N GLY A 106 -21.86 -7.56 1.45
CA GLY A 106 -22.00 -9.00 1.69
C GLY A 106 -21.34 -9.46 2.99
N GLU A 107 -21.23 -10.77 3.14
CA GLU A 107 -20.54 -11.40 4.26
C GLU A 107 -19.03 -11.42 3.99
N ARG A 108 -18.24 -11.04 4.99
CA ARG A 108 -16.79 -10.86 4.86
C ARG A 108 -16.08 -11.42 6.07
N LYS A 109 -14.89 -11.97 5.81
CA LYS A 109 -13.96 -12.44 6.82
C LYS A 109 -12.88 -11.40 7.03
N TYR A 110 -12.56 -11.17 8.29
CA TYR A 110 -11.54 -10.22 8.74
C TYR A 110 -10.62 -10.92 9.71
N LYS A 111 -9.34 -10.59 9.66
CA LYS A 111 -8.39 -10.93 10.71
C LYS A 111 -7.93 -9.66 11.40
N LEU A 112 -8.12 -9.60 12.70
CA LEU A 112 -7.75 -8.46 13.52
C LEU A 112 -6.48 -8.80 14.29
N HIS A 113 -5.50 -7.91 14.29
CA HIS A 113 -4.37 -7.93 15.21
C HIS A 113 -4.49 -6.74 16.16
N MET A 114 -4.65 -7.03 17.44
CA MET A 114 -4.77 -6.04 18.51
C MET A 114 -3.45 -6.03 19.25
N ILE A 115 -2.76 -4.89 19.22
CA ILE A 115 -1.37 -4.74 19.61
C ILE A 115 -1.28 -3.60 20.65
N THR A 116 -0.71 -3.89 21.81
CA THR A 116 -0.50 -2.92 22.91
C THR A 116 0.89 -3.07 23.52
N GLU A 117 1.37 -2.05 24.21
CA GLU A 117 2.69 -2.08 24.88
C GLU A 117 2.93 -3.36 25.70
N LYS A 118 4.19 -3.76 25.80
CA LYS A 118 4.63 -4.96 26.51
C LYS A 118 4.15 -4.95 27.97
N ASN A 119 3.68 -6.09 28.47
CA ASN A 119 3.11 -6.28 29.81
C ASN A 119 1.76 -5.60 30.07
N ILE A 120 1.07 -5.14 29.03
CA ILE A 120 -0.31 -4.69 29.11
C ILE A 120 -1.18 -5.75 28.45
N GLU A 121 -2.18 -6.23 29.19
CA GLU A 121 -3.20 -7.15 28.67
C GLU A 121 -4.51 -6.37 28.53
N PRO A 122 -4.94 -6.05 27.30
CA PRO A 122 -6.21 -5.39 27.07
C PRO A 122 -7.33 -6.43 27.25
N SER A 123 -8.39 -6.07 27.98
CA SER A 123 -9.59 -6.90 28.08
C SER A 123 -10.57 -6.50 26.99
N ILE A 124 -10.86 -7.41 26.06
CA ILE A 124 -11.83 -7.19 24.98
C ILE A 124 -13.13 -7.90 25.37
N SER A 125 -14.17 -7.13 25.69
CA SER A 125 -15.45 -7.66 26.15
C SER A 125 -16.41 -7.93 24.99
N LYS A 126 -16.32 -7.18 23.89
CA LYS A 126 -17.18 -7.36 22.72
C LYS A 126 -16.46 -6.97 21.44
N LEU A 127 -16.64 -7.80 20.42
CA LEU A 127 -16.20 -7.53 19.06
C LEU A 127 -17.35 -7.89 18.12
N LYS A 128 -17.86 -6.92 17.35
CA LYS A 128 -19.01 -7.16 16.47
C LYS A 128 -18.98 -6.29 15.22
N LEU A 129 -19.45 -6.86 14.11
CA LEU A 129 -19.78 -6.11 12.90
C LEU A 129 -21.23 -5.63 12.97
N GLU A 130 -21.43 -4.33 12.82
CA GLU A 130 -22.76 -3.70 12.83
C GLU A 130 -22.85 -2.63 11.73
N GLY A 131 -23.97 -1.93 11.67
CA GLY A 131 -24.19 -0.84 10.72
C GLY A 131 -24.63 -1.33 9.34
N SER A 132 -25.42 -0.48 8.68
CA SER A 132 -25.78 -0.64 7.28
C SER A 132 -25.04 0.41 6.45
N PRO A 133 -24.45 0.03 5.31
CA PRO A 133 -23.69 0.98 4.51
C PRO A 133 -24.62 2.05 3.93
N SER A 134 -24.21 3.31 4.06
CA SER A 134 -24.92 4.45 3.49
C SER A 134 -24.31 4.86 2.14
N LEU A 135 -25.06 5.63 1.34
CA LEU A 135 -24.52 6.24 0.12
C LEU A 135 -23.27 7.08 0.40
N ALA A 136 -23.24 7.77 1.55
CA ALA A 136 -22.10 8.55 1.98
C ALA A 136 -20.86 7.68 2.21
N ASP A 137 -21.02 6.46 2.71
CA ASP A 137 -19.90 5.53 2.89
C ASP A 137 -19.34 5.07 1.55
N GLY A 138 -20.20 4.76 0.57
CA GLY A 138 -19.77 4.45 -0.79
C GLY A 138 -18.98 5.61 -1.42
N LEU A 139 -19.43 6.85 -1.23
CA LEU A 139 -18.71 8.04 -1.70
C LEU A 139 -17.37 8.20 -0.96
N LYS A 140 -17.34 8.04 0.36
CA LYS A 140 -16.08 8.09 1.13
C LYS A 140 -15.11 6.99 0.70
N GLN A 141 -15.60 5.79 0.40
CA GLN A 141 -14.79 4.69 -0.13
C GLN A 141 -14.20 5.04 -1.50
N PHE A 142 -14.97 5.68 -2.37
CA PHE A 142 -14.47 6.15 -3.67
C PHE A 142 -13.33 7.18 -3.51
N PHE A 143 -13.44 8.05 -2.50
CA PHE A 143 -12.40 9.02 -2.16
C PHE A 143 -11.33 8.49 -1.20
N ALA A 144 -11.38 7.21 -0.82
CA ALA A 144 -10.33 6.61 -0.01
C ALA A 144 -8.98 6.72 -0.74
N LEU A 145 -7.91 6.86 0.04
CA LEU A 145 -6.57 6.98 -0.52
C LEU A 145 -6.17 5.67 -1.17
N GLU A 146 -5.65 5.80 -2.38
CA GLU A 146 -5.18 4.66 -3.12
C GLU A 146 -3.72 4.35 -2.76
N PRO A 147 -3.42 3.15 -2.24
CA PRO A 147 -2.03 2.72 -2.10
C PRO A 147 -1.43 2.55 -3.49
N PHE A 148 -0.44 3.38 -3.81
CA PHE A 148 0.32 3.25 -5.04
C PHE A 148 1.14 1.97 -5.02
N THR A 149 1.25 1.31 -6.18
CA THR A 149 2.17 0.18 -6.33
C THR A 149 3.24 0.45 -7.36
N PRO A 150 4.52 0.26 -6.99
CA PRO A 150 5.61 0.46 -7.92
C PRO A 150 5.61 -0.54 -9.07
N SER A 151 4.98 -1.72 -8.94
CA SER A 151 5.06 -2.81 -9.94
C SER A 151 4.62 -2.45 -11.37
N SER A 152 3.94 -1.32 -11.56
CA SER A 152 4.03 -0.56 -12.80
C SER A 152 3.68 0.89 -12.47
N TYR A 153 4.39 1.86 -13.06
CA TYR A 153 4.03 3.29 -13.04
C TYR A 153 2.60 3.59 -13.57
N HIS A 154 1.83 2.55 -13.94
CA HIS A 154 0.52 2.62 -14.59
C HIS A 154 -0.60 1.81 -13.88
N ARG A 155 -0.37 1.19 -12.72
CA ARG A 155 -1.44 0.42 -12.03
C ARG A 155 -1.74 0.95 -10.65
N LEU A 156 -2.55 1.99 -10.64
CA LEU A 156 -3.59 2.13 -9.63
C LEU A 156 -4.46 0.86 -9.66
N SER A 157 -4.75 0.29 -8.50
CA SER A 157 -5.67 -0.84 -8.37
C SER A 157 -7.11 -0.48 -8.75
N GLY A 158 -7.43 0.81 -8.78
CA GLY A 158 -8.73 1.35 -9.11
C GLY A 158 -9.56 1.69 -7.88
N TYR A 159 -10.42 2.69 -8.06
CA TYR A 159 -11.38 3.13 -7.07
C TYR A 159 -12.49 2.10 -6.88
N LYS A 160 -13.02 2.03 -5.66
CA LYS A 160 -14.13 1.13 -5.31
C LYS A 160 -15.33 1.93 -4.83
N PHE A 161 -16.51 1.39 -5.11
CA PHE A 161 -17.78 1.88 -4.60
C PHE A 161 -18.59 0.68 -4.12
N PHE A 162 -18.82 0.62 -2.80
CA PHE A 162 -19.31 -0.56 -2.10
C PHE A 162 -18.55 -1.87 -2.39
N GLY A 163 -17.24 -1.76 -2.57
CA GLY A 163 -16.35 -2.88 -2.93
C GLY A 163 -16.33 -3.26 -4.41
N ILE A 164 -17.21 -2.68 -5.23
CA ILE A 164 -17.23 -2.90 -6.69
C ILE A 164 -16.24 -1.95 -7.34
N SER A 165 -15.49 -2.43 -8.35
CA SER A 165 -14.62 -1.58 -9.15
C SER A 165 -15.41 -0.44 -9.79
N PHE A 166 -15.00 0.80 -9.55
CA PHE A 166 -15.64 1.96 -10.15
C PHE A 166 -15.47 2.00 -11.66
N THR A 167 -14.39 1.44 -12.21
CA THR A 167 -14.20 1.30 -13.66
C THR A 167 -15.30 0.43 -14.29
N LEU A 168 -15.69 -0.65 -13.59
CA LEU A 168 -16.80 -1.50 -14.04
C LEU A 168 -18.14 -0.75 -13.98
N LEU A 169 -18.39 -0.01 -12.89
CA LEU A 169 -19.60 0.84 -12.78
C LEU A 169 -19.64 1.93 -13.86
N LEU A 170 -18.51 2.58 -14.12
CA LEU A 170 -18.35 3.58 -15.18
C LEU A 170 -18.65 2.95 -16.55
N THR A 171 -18.12 1.76 -16.83
CA THR A 171 -18.34 1.07 -18.11
C THR A 171 -19.82 0.70 -18.31
N LEU A 172 -20.47 0.15 -17.27
CA LEU A 172 -21.89 -0.19 -17.32
C LEU A 172 -22.78 1.04 -17.48
N THR A 173 -22.48 2.13 -16.77
CA THR A 173 -23.23 3.39 -16.88
C THR A 173 -23.06 4.03 -18.26
N LEU A 174 -21.86 3.99 -18.85
CA LEU A 174 -21.61 4.41 -20.24
C LEU A 174 -22.41 3.57 -21.24
N ALA A 175 -22.40 2.24 -21.11
CA ALA A 175 -23.15 1.34 -21.99
C ALA A 175 -24.66 1.60 -21.90
N LEU A 176 -25.20 1.75 -20.68
CA LEU A 176 -26.61 2.06 -20.45
C LEU A 176 -26.98 3.43 -21.03
N ALA A 177 -26.15 4.44 -20.83
CA ALA A 177 -26.39 5.77 -21.37
C ALA A 177 -26.33 5.77 -22.91
N LEU A 178 -25.43 4.99 -23.53
CA LEU A 178 -25.40 4.81 -24.98
C LEU A 178 -26.69 4.14 -25.49
N ALA A 179 -27.15 3.07 -24.84
CA ALA A 179 -28.41 2.41 -25.18
C ALA A 179 -29.62 3.36 -25.04
N LEU A 180 -29.70 4.11 -23.94
CA LEU A 180 -30.78 5.08 -23.71
C LEU A 180 -30.75 6.24 -24.72
N THR A 181 -29.57 6.71 -25.12
CA THR A 181 -29.46 7.77 -26.14
C THR A 181 -29.84 7.30 -27.53
N LEU A 182 -29.62 6.02 -27.86
CA LEU A 182 -30.12 5.38 -29.08
C LEU A 182 -31.65 5.26 -29.07
N ILE A 183 -32.25 4.91 -27.93
CA ILE A 183 -33.71 4.70 -27.79
C ILE A 183 -34.48 6.03 -27.68
N PHE A 184 -34.12 6.90 -26.73
CA PHE A 184 -34.96 8.03 -26.31
C PHE A 184 -34.65 9.37 -27.01
N ARG A 185 -33.66 9.42 -27.92
CA ARG A 185 -33.23 10.61 -28.69
C ARG A 185 -32.89 11.87 -27.87
N LYS A 186 -33.00 11.88 -26.54
CA LYS A 186 -32.59 12.97 -25.63
C LYS A 186 -31.09 12.91 -25.33
N LYS A 187 -30.27 13.16 -26.35
CA LYS A 187 -28.82 12.91 -26.35
C LYS A 187 -27.99 13.85 -25.46
N LYS A 188 -28.45 15.09 -25.23
CA LYS A 188 -27.62 16.15 -24.61
C LYS A 188 -27.31 15.87 -23.13
N HIS A 189 -28.32 15.66 -22.29
CA HIS A 189 -28.11 15.53 -20.84
C HIS A 189 -27.33 14.27 -20.44
N ALA A 190 -27.62 13.13 -21.09
CA ALA A 190 -26.89 11.89 -20.85
C ALA A 190 -25.40 12.03 -21.20
N MET A 191 -25.10 12.67 -22.32
CA MET A 191 -23.72 12.90 -22.75
C MET A 191 -22.98 13.87 -21.82
N THR A 192 -23.64 14.95 -21.38
CA THR A 192 -23.06 15.87 -20.39
C THR A 192 -22.75 15.16 -19.07
N ALA A 193 -23.67 14.32 -18.56
CA ALA A 193 -23.45 13.57 -17.32
C ALA A 193 -22.26 12.59 -17.43
N ILE A 194 -22.12 11.89 -18.55
CA ILE A 194 -20.98 10.99 -18.82
C ILE A 194 -19.66 11.76 -18.84
N ILE A 195 -19.61 12.89 -19.56
CA ILE A 195 -18.40 13.71 -19.65
C ILE A 195 -18.00 14.20 -18.26
N ILE A 196 -18.95 14.68 -17.45
CA ILE A 196 -18.70 15.10 -16.07
C ILE A 196 -18.13 13.93 -15.24
N LEU A 197 -18.71 12.73 -15.34
CA LEU A 197 -18.26 11.56 -14.60
C LEU A 197 -16.83 11.14 -14.98
N ILE A 198 -16.50 11.15 -16.28
CA ILE A 198 -15.15 10.87 -16.79
C ILE A 198 -14.16 11.93 -16.29
N LEU A 199 -14.53 13.21 -16.32
CA LEU A 199 -13.68 14.30 -15.83
C LEU A 199 -13.40 14.17 -14.33
N ILE A 200 -14.41 13.86 -13.52
CA ILE A 200 -14.25 13.63 -12.07
C ILE A 200 -13.31 12.46 -11.81
N PHE A 201 -13.49 11.35 -12.53
CA PHE A 201 -12.62 10.17 -12.40
C PHE A 201 -11.16 10.49 -12.75
N ASN A 202 -10.91 11.16 -13.87
CA ASN A 202 -9.56 11.55 -14.30
C ASN A 202 -8.93 12.60 -13.37
N ALA A 203 -9.73 13.54 -12.85
CA ALA A 203 -9.25 14.51 -11.86
C ALA A 203 -8.81 13.82 -10.57
N ARG A 204 -9.60 12.85 -10.06
CA ARG A 204 -9.24 12.05 -8.88
C ARG A 204 -7.93 11.28 -9.10
N PHE A 205 -7.81 10.61 -10.24
CA PHE A 205 -6.60 9.89 -10.66
C PHE A 205 -5.37 10.81 -10.68
N SER A 206 -5.50 11.98 -11.30
CA SER A 206 -4.42 12.95 -11.41
C SER A 206 -4.00 13.50 -10.03
N LEU A 207 -4.95 13.69 -9.12
CA LEU A 207 -4.66 14.13 -7.74
C LEU A 207 -3.91 13.06 -6.93
N ASP A 208 -4.31 11.79 -7.02
CA ASP A 208 -3.55 10.70 -6.37
C ASP A 208 -2.14 10.59 -6.92
N LEU A 209 -2.01 10.65 -8.25
CA LEU A 209 -0.70 10.60 -8.91
C LEU A 209 0.20 11.76 -8.48
N LEU A 210 -0.34 12.98 -8.40
CA LEU A 210 0.40 14.16 -7.97
C LEU A 210 0.81 14.05 -6.49
N ARG A 211 -0.10 13.60 -5.62
CA ARG A 211 0.20 13.39 -4.20
C ARG A 211 1.31 12.36 -4.03
N TYR A 212 1.19 11.22 -4.70
CA TYR A 212 2.21 10.17 -4.66
C TYR A 212 3.56 10.69 -5.15
N THR A 213 3.57 11.38 -6.29
CA THR A 213 4.79 11.97 -6.86
C THR A 213 5.43 12.91 -5.87
N LYS A 214 4.66 13.80 -5.24
CA LYS A 214 5.17 14.71 -4.21
C LYS A 214 5.77 13.97 -3.00
N GLU A 215 5.13 12.90 -2.54
CA GLU A 215 5.59 12.12 -1.37
C GLU A 215 6.84 11.27 -1.69
N ASN A 216 7.06 10.90 -2.95
CA ASN A 216 8.08 9.93 -3.35
C ASN A 216 9.18 10.50 -4.28
N LEU A 217 9.09 11.77 -4.65
CA LEU A 217 10.15 12.46 -5.37
C LEU A 217 11.20 12.95 -4.36
N THR A 218 12.32 12.24 -4.27
CA THR A 218 13.48 12.63 -3.46
C THR A 218 14.62 13.01 -4.39
N ALA A 219 15.07 14.27 -4.33
CA ALA A 219 16.32 14.74 -4.95
C ALA A 219 16.67 14.08 -6.30
N GLU A 220 15.75 14.17 -7.27
CA GLU A 220 15.89 13.72 -8.67
C GLU A 220 15.54 12.24 -8.99
N THR A 221 15.16 11.42 -8.01
CA THR A 221 14.68 10.04 -8.28
C THR A 221 13.36 9.72 -7.58
N TYR A 222 12.60 8.77 -8.14
CA TYR A 222 11.49 8.14 -7.43
C TYR A 222 12.07 7.22 -6.35
N SER A 223 11.66 7.40 -5.09
CA SER A 223 12.11 6.61 -3.92
C SER A 223 12.13 5.10 -4.16
N THR A 224 11.18 4.60 -4.96
CA THR A 224 11.04 3.17 -5.29
C THR A 224 11.96 2.70 -6.42
N ALA A 225 12.42 3.60 -7.29
CA ALA A 225 13.40 3.31 -8.34
C ALA A 225 14.83 3.29 -7.79
N GLY A 226 15.10 4.07 -6.72
CA GLY A 226 16.46 4.30 -6.24
C GLY A 226 17.35 4.82 -7.38
N SER A 227 18.57 4.31 -7.48
CA SER A 227 19.54 4.70 -8.51
C SER A 227 19.41 3.88 -9.81
N ALA A 228 18.30 3.17 -10.06
CA ALA A 228 18.14 2.29 -11.24
C ALA A 228 18.53 2.96 -12.58
N TYR A 229 18.13 4.21 -12.79
CA TYR A 229 18.45 4.94 -14.02
C TYR A 229 19.94 5.29 -14.11
N GLN A 230 20.56 5.74 -13.02
CA GLN A 230 21.99 6.04 -12.96
C GLN A 230 22.85 4.78 -13.15
N ILE A 231 22.42 3.66 -12.56
CA ILE A 231 23.05 2.34 -12.74
C ILE A 231 22.94 1.92 -14.21
N ALA A 232 21.76 2.05 -14.81
CA ALA A 232 21.55 1.74 -16.22
C ALA A 232 22.43 2.61 -17.15
N ASP A 233 22.52 3.91 -16.88
CA ASP A 233 23.36 4.83 -17.66
C ASP A 233 24.85 4.50 -17.50
N TYR A 234 25.28 4.12 -16.29
CA TYR A 234 26.64 3.64 -16.04
C TYR A 234 26.92 2.34 -16.82
N PHE A 235 26.01 1.36 -16.79
CA PHE A 235 26.16 0.11 -17.53
C PHE A 235 26.28 0.33 -19.03
N LYS A 236 25.42 1.18 -19.60
CA LYS A 236 25.50 1.55 -21.03
C LYS A 236 26.82 2.23 -21.38
N SER A 237 27.26 3.17 -20.56
CA SER A 237 28.48 3.95 -20.80
C SER A 237 29.74 3.08 -20.71
N ASN A 238 29.70 2.01 -19.89
CA ASN A 238 30.83 1.08 -19.69
C ASN A 238 30.68 -0.24 -20.46
N GLY A 239 29.64 -0.40 -21.29
CA GLY A 239 29.43 -1.61 -22.08
C GLY A 239 29.08 -2.87 -21.27
N ILE A 240 28.58 -2.71 -20.05
CA ILE A 240 28.18 -3.81 -19.17
C ILE A 240 26.81 -4.31 -19.62
N LYS A 241 26.72 -5.59 -20.01
CA LYS A 241 25.48 -6.19 -20.54
C LYS A 241 24.92 -7.30 -19.68
N ASP A 242 25.74 -7.94 -18.85
CA ASP A 242 25.31 -9.04 -17.98
C ASP A 242 25.69 -8.67 -16.55
N VAL A 243 24.70 -8.63 -15.64
CA VAL A 243 24.90 -8.29 -14.22
C VAL A 243 24.10 -9.25 -13.35
N GLN A 244 24.77 -9.92 -12.43
CA GLN A 244 24.11 -10.68 -11.37
C GLN A 244 23.59 -9.70 -10.32
N LEU A 245 22.34 -9.88 -9.88
CA LEU A 245 21.74 -9.04 -8.86
C LEU A 245 21.76 -9.75 -7.51
N CYS A 246 22.46 -9.17 -6.54
CA CYS A 246 22.42 -9.54 -5.13
C CYS A 246 21.43 -8.61 -4.42
N SER A 247 20.22 -9.08 -4.15
CA SER A 247 19.19 -8.29 -3.49
C SER A 247 18.16 -9.18 -2.79
N ASP A 248 17.85 -8.85 -1.54
CA ASP A 248 16.69 -9.39 -0.81
C ASP A 248 15.44 -8.51 -1.01
N GLY A 249 15.56 -7.51 -1.88
CA GLY A 249 14.54 -6.52 -2.17
C GLY A 249 13.42 -7.04 -3.06
N ASN A 250 12.50 -6.12 -3.40
CA ASN A 250 11.34 -6.44 -4.23
C ASN A 250 11.73 -6.91 -5.65
N THR A 251 10.86 -7.70 -6.27
CA THR A 251 10.97 -8.17 -7.67
C THR A 251 10.95 -7.04 -8.72
N TYR A 252 10.81 -5.79 -8.30
CA TYR A 252 10.56 -4.65 -9.17
C TYR A 252 11.85 -3.98 -9.66
N PHE A 253 12.85 -3.81 -8.80
CA PHE A 253 14.12 -3.20 -9.17
C PHE A 253 14.79 -3.86 -10.40
N PRO A 254 14.98 -5.19 -10.44
CA PRO A 254 15.54 -5.85 -11.63
C PRO A 254 14.74 -5.58 -12.91
N THR A 255 13.42 -5.42 -12.81
CA THR A 255 12.57 -5.10 -13.97
C THR A 255 12.83 -3.68 -14.49
N ILE A 256 12.88 -2.68 -13.61
CA ILE A 256 13.22 -1.30 -14.02
C ILE A 256 14.61 -1.27 -14.64
N LEU A 257 15.58 -1.93 -13.99
CA LEU A 257 16.97 -1.91 -14.41
C LEU A 257 17.15 -2.54 -15.79
N LYS A 258 16.47 -3.66 -16.08
CA LYS A 258 16.43 -4.25 -17.44
C LYS A 258 15.82 -3.31 -18.47
N TYR A 259 14.72 -2.65 -18.13
CA TYR A 259 14.04 -1.72 -19.04
C TYR A 259 14.91 -0.48 -19.33
N ALA A 260 15.42 0.16 -18.29
CA ALA A 260 16.27 1.35 -18.42
C ALA A 260 17.63 1.01 -19.06
N GLY A 261 18.20 -0.15 -18.73
CA GLY A 261 19.51 -0.61 -19.17
C GLY A 261 19.54 -1.36 -20.50
N TYR A 262 18.43 -1.47 -21.23
CA TYR A 262 18.35 -2.30 -22.44
C TYR A 262 19.56 -2.09 -23.40
N PRO A 263 20.22 -3.16 -23.87
CA PRO A 263 19.93 -4.59 -23.66
C PRO A 263 20.72 -5.21 -22.49
N LEU A 264 20.28 -4.95 -21.25
CA LEU A 264 20.85 -5.56 -20.04
C LEU A 264 20.19 -6.91 -19.72
N ASN A 265 21.01 -7.91 -19.45
CA ASN A 265 20.62 -9.21 -18.90
C ASN A 265 20.97 -9.29 -17.41
N ILE A 266 20.14 -10.04 -16.68
CA ILE A 266 20.38 -10.35 -15.26
C ILE A 266 20.38 -11.88 -15.12
N PRO A 267 21.52 -12.55 -15.38
CA PRO A 267 21.68 -13.98 -15.16
C PRO A 267 21.98 -14.31 -13.69
N ASP A 268 21.92 -15.59 -13.35
CA ASP A 268 22.28 -16.10 -12.01
C ASP A 268 23.78 -15.99 -11.73
N GLU A 269 24.61 -16.00 -12.77
CA GLU A 269 26.07 -15.83 -12.69
C GLU A 269 26.56 -14.76 -13.67
N SER A 270 27.36 -13.82 -13.20
CA SER A 270 28.02 -12.81 -14.05
C SER A 270 29.35 -12.35 -13.45
N GLU A 271 30.24 -11.84 -14.29
CA GLU A 271 31.46 -11.12 -13.87
C GLU A 271 31.14 -9.85 -13.08
N HIS A 272 29.98 -9.23 -13.31
CA HIS A 272 29.54 -8.03 -12.62
C HIS A 272 28.41 -8.36 -11.65
N VAL A 273 28.56 -7.96 -10.38
CA VAL A 273 27.59 -8.22 -9.32
C VAL A 273 27.13 -6.89 -8.74
N LEU A 274 25.82 -6.62 -8.84
CA LEU A 274 25.21 -5.44 -8.24
C LEU A 274 24.56 -5.83 -6.90
N VAL A 275 25.07 -5.27 -5.82
CA VAL A 275 24.52 -5.47 -4.46
C VAL A 275 23.58 -4.32 -4.13
N ARG A 276 22.34 -4.64 -3.73
CA ARG A 276 21.33 -3.67 -3.31
C ARG A 276 20.40 -4.24 -2.26
N ASN A 277 20.29 -3.59 -1.10
CA ASN A 277 19.34 -3.96 -0.03
C ASN A 277 19.35 -5.46 0.30
N ALA A 278 20.51 -6.11 0.23
CA ALA A 278 20.68 -7.45 0.74
C ALA A 278 20.90 -7.36 2.26
N TYR A 279 20.22 -8.23 3.01
CA TYR A 279 20.40 -8.48 4.43
C TYR A 279 21.66 -9.31 4.67
N GLU A 280 21.91 -10.33 3.83
CA GLU A 280 23.02 -11.27 3.99
C GLU A 280 24.11 -11.04 2.93
N TRP A 281 24.85 -9.93 3.06
CA TRP A 281 26.05 -9.68 2.26
C TRP A 281 27.18 -9.04 3.08
N SER A 282 28.42 -9.26 2.65
CA SER A 282 29.60 -8.58 3.19
C SER A 282 30.69 -8.45 2.13
N PHE A 283 31.57 -7.46 2.30
CA PHE A 283 32.78 -7.32 1.49
C PHE A 283 33.98 -7.13 2.41
N GLU A 284 34.71 -8.20 2.68
CA GLU A 284 35.85 -8.23 3.59
C GLU A 284 37.09 -8.81 2.91
N ASN A 285 38.25 -8.19 3.14
CA ASN A 285 39.54 -8.65 2.59
C ASN A 285 39.55 -8.87 1.06
N GLY A 286 38.79 -8.06 0.31
CA GLY A 286 38.68 -8.17 -1.15
C GLY A 286 37.80 -9.33 -1.64
N ASN A 287 37.00 -9.92 -0.75
CA ASN A 287 36.13 -11.04 -1.04
C ASN A 287 34.67 -10.64 -0.82
N LEU A 288 33.84 -10.82 -1.85
CA LEU A 288 32.40 -10.51 -1.80
C LEU A 288 31.63 -11.77 -1.41
N THR A 289 30.82 -11.66 -0.37
CA THR A 289 29.83 -12.66 0.00
C THR A 289 28.42 -12.10 -0.18
N CYS A 290 27.56 -12.86 -0.85
CA CYS A 290 26.13 -12.56 -0.94
C CYS A 290 25.33 -13.84 -1.26
N GLY A 291 24.49 -14.28 -0.32
CA GLY A 291 23.81 -15.56 -0.43
C GLY A 291 24.81 -16.71 -0.65
N GLU A 292 24.68 -17.42 -1.77
CA GLU A 292 25.59 -18.51 -2.15
C GLU A 292 26.88 -18.03 -2.83
N LEU A 293 26.96 -16.76 -3.26
CA LEU A 293 28.14 -16.20 -3.89
C LEU A 293 29.22 -15.93 -2.84
N ASN A 294 30.42 -16.47 -3.05
CA ASN A 294 31.60 -16.20 -2.26
C ASN A 294 32.83 -16.17 -3.18
N ALA A 295 33.24 -14.98 -3.61
CA ALA A 295 34.31 -14.84 -4.60
C ALA A 295 35.12 -13.54 -4.44
N PRO A 296 36.42 -13.55 -4.81
CA PRO A 296 37.25 -12.35 -4.85
C PRO A 296 36.64 -11.31 -5.79
N ALA A 297 36.53 -10.06 -5.33
CA ALA A 297 35.88 -9.00 -6.09
C ALA A 297 36.52 -7.63 -5.85
N THR A 298 36.32 -6.74 -6.80
CA THR A 298 36.73 -5.33 -6.70
C THR A 298 35.50 -4.44 -6.81
N SER A 299 35.33 -3.48 -5.89
CA SER A 299 34.29 -2.46 -5.99
C SER A 299 34.59 -1.51 -7.16
N LEU A 300 33.64 -1.35 -8.07
CA LEU A 300 33.74 -0.47 -9.24
C LEU A 300 33.08 0.89 -9.01
N MET A 301 31.88 0.88 -8.44
CA MET A 301 31.04 2.07 -8.30
C MET A 301 30.06 1.92 -7.15
N GLU A 302 29.94 2.96 -6.33
CA GLU A 302 28.89 3.10 -5.33
C GLU A 302 27.87 4.14 -5.83
N PHE A 303 26.60 3.81 -5.76
CA PHE A 303 25.50 4.64 -6.23
C PHE A 303 24.85 5.42 -5.08
N PRO A 304 24.18 6.55 -5.36
CA PRO A 304 23.55 7.38 -4.32
C PRO A 304 22.53 6.68 -3.42
N ASP A 305 21.91 5.58 -3.88
CA ASP A 305 21.01 4.76 -3.07
C ASP A 305 21.72 3.72 -2.18
N GLY A 306 23.06 3.73 -2.14
CA GLY A 306 23.89 2.78 -1.40
C GLY A 306 24.09 1.45 -2.12
N SER A 307 23.59 1.28 -3.34
CA SER A 307 23.90 0.11 -4.15
C SER A 307 25.37 0.14 -4.57
N ILE A 308 26.01 -1.02 -4.64
CA ILE A 308 27.43 -1.12 -5.02
C ILE A 308 27.59 -2.13 -6.15
N LEU A 309 28.29 -1.73 -7.20
CA LEU A 309 28.70 -2.61 -8.29
C LEU A 309 30.08 -3.17 -8.01
N PHE A 310 30.18 -4.49 -8.05
CA PHE A 310 31.42 -5.23 -7.96
C PHE A 310 31.76 -5.90 -9.29
N LYS A 311 33.05 -6.14 -9.49
CA LYS A 311 33.59 -6.98 -10.54
C LYS A 311 34.30 -8.17 -9.90
N LEU A 312 33.90 -9.39 -10.25
CA LEU A 312 34.54 -10.60 -9.77
C LEU A 312 35.91 -10.75 -10.44
N SER A 313 36.93 -11.02 -9.63
CA SER A 313 38.26 -11.38 -10.10
C SER A 313 38.27 -12.89 -10.32
N LYS A 314 38.44 -13.31 -11.57
CA LYS A 314 38.71 -14.72 -11.89
C LYS A 314 40.07 -15.16 -11.37
#